data_AF-A0A2R7K4R4-F1
#
_entry.id   AF-A0A2R7K4R4-F1
#
_cell.length_a   1.000
_cell.length_b   1.000
_cell.length_c   1.000
_cell.angle_alpha   90.00
_cell.angle_beta   90.00
_cell.angle_gamma   90.00
#
_symmetry.space_group_name_H-M   'P 1'
#
loop_
_entity.id
_entity.type
_entity.pdbx_description
1 polymer ?
#
loop_
_entity_poly.entity_id
_entity_poly.type
_entity_poly.pdbx_seq_one_letter_code
_entity_poly.pdbx_strand_id
1 'polypeptide(L)'
;ALYKMFSLKYSKSINTYSIKVVFFVLLLVLISPYIYQYVTSTIEMKSDESLNLRGDQVNVLIDNLSESQFTLLLGQGLGHTLKVITPLRDYTDSIYFEIQTLYILNQLGIFFFLCFIIYNILIMMLKWGWDNQEIYLAYFIYIVYAVTNPYIFDTNHVVIIIVLNSWVYIKKKRIEEGNRINSNTI
;
A
#
# COMPACT_ATOMS: atom_id res chain seq x y z
N ALA A 1 -3.71 18.55 52.64
CA ALA A 1 -2.50 18.96 51.89
C ALA A 1 -2.25 18.10 50.64
N LEU A 2 -2.19 16.75 50.78
CA LEU A 2 -1.95 15.80 49.67
C LEU A 2 -2.95 15.88 48.50
N TYR A 3 -4.26 16.02 48.77
CA TYR A 3 -5.29 16.17 47.72
C TYR A 3 -5.08 17.43 46.85
N LYS A 4 -4.62 18.53 47.47
CA LYS A 4 -4.33 19.80 46.80
C LYS A 4 -3.07 19.72 45.94
N MET A 5 -2.06 18.95 46.37
CA MET A 5 -0.87 18.65 45.56
C MET A 5 -1.19 17.73 44.37
N PHE A 6 -2.03 16.71 44.57
CA PHE A 6 -2.44 15.81 43.49
C PHE A 6 -3.29 16.55 42.44
N SER A 7 -4.23 17.40 42.85
CA SER A 7 -5.06 18.18 41.92
C SER A 7 -4.25 19.22 41.14
N LEU A 8 -3.27 19.88 41.78
CA LEU A 8 -2.35 20.80 41.11
C LEU A 8 -1.44 20.09 40.10
N LYS A 9 -0.96 18.88 40.41
CA LYS A 9 -0.11 18.09 39.50
C LYS A 9 -0.91 17.53 38.31
N TYR A 10 -2.15 17.09 38.53
CA TYR A 10 -3.04 16.61 37.47
C TYR A 10 -3.50 17.74 36.54
N SER A 11 -3.82 18.91 37.11
CA SER A 11 -4.14 20.14 36.36
C SER A 11 -2.95 20.62 35.51
N LYS A 12 -1.72 20.59 36.04
CA LYS A 12 -0.50 20.94 35.28
C LYS A 12 -0.23 19.98 34.11
N SER A 13 -0.46 18.68 34.30
CA SER A 13 -0.31 17.65 33.26
C SER A 13 -1.32 17.87 32.13
N ILE A 14 -2.61 18.00 32.47
CA ILE A 14 -3.70 18.25 31.49
C ILE A 14 -3.44 19.54 30.71
N ASN A 15 -3.02 20.61 31.38
CA ASN A 15 -2.74 21.89 30.72
C ASN A 15 -1.59 21.78 29.70
N THR A 16 -0.54 21.00 30.01
CA THR A 16 0.60 20.83 29.09
C THR A 16 0.23 19.98 27.86
N TYR A 17 -0.58 18.92 28.01
CA TYR A 17 -1.07 18.12 26.88
C TYR A 17 -2.05 18.89 26.00
N SER A 18 -2.98 19.63 26.61
CA SER A 18 -3.92 20.48 25.89
C SER A 18 -3.20 21.56 25.07
N ILE A 19 -2.16 22.20 25.64
CA ILE A 19 -1.32 23.17 24.91
C ILE A 19 -0.61 22.50 23.72
N LYS A 20 -0.05 21.30 23.87
CA LYS A 20 0.59 20.56 22.76
C LYS A 20 -0.39 20.19 21.65
N VAL A 21 -1.60 19.76 22.01
CA VAL A 21 -2.65 19.46 21.02
C VAL A 21 -3.09 20.72 20.30
N VAL A 22 -3.33 21.81 21.02
CA VAL A 22 -3.68 23.12 20.42
C VAL A 22 -2.56 23.60 19.50
N PHE A 23 -1.30 23.49 19.92
CA PHE A 23 -0.15 23.84 19.09
C PHE A 23 -0.03 22.97 17.84
N PHE A 24 -0.26 21.67 17.95
CA PHE A 24 -0.26 20.75 16.80
C PHE A 24 -1.39 21.06 15.81
N VAL A 25 -2.60 21.33 16.31
CA VAL A 25 -3.74 21.77 15.49
C VAL A 25 -3.44 23.10 14.82
N LEU A 26 -2.84 24.05 15.54
CA LEU A 26 -2.42 25.34 14.98
C LEU A 26 -1.41 25.15 13.84
N LEU A 27 -0.44 24.26 14.02
CA LEU A 27 0.54 23.87 13.01
C LEU A 27 -0.13 23.27 11.76
N LEU A 28 -1.09 22.36 11.95
CA LEU A 28 -1.86 21.77 10.85
C LEU A 28 -2.65 22.85 10.09
N VAL A 29 -3.30 23.78 10.80
CA VAL A 29 -4.04 24.90 10.19
C VAL A 29 -3.10 25.81 9.42
N LEU A 30 -1.92 26.15 9.95
CA LEU A 30 -0.93 26.99 9.28
C LEU A 30 -0.35 26.35 8.01
N ILE A 31 -0.18 25.03 8.01
CA ILE A 31 0.36 24.28 6.87
C ILE A 31 -0.73 23.96 5.83
N SER A 32 -2.00 23.94 6.25
CA SER A 32 -3.13 23.56 5.39
C SER A 32 -3.25 24.32 4.05
N PRO A 33 -2.95 25.64 3.95
CA PRO A 33 -3.02 26.34 2.66
C PRO A 33 -1.95 25.86 1.67
N TYR A 34 -0.75 25.55 2.17
CA TYR A 34 0.33 25.00 1.34
C TYR A 34 0.02 23.58 0.88
N ILE A 35 -0.56 22.75 1.76
CA ILE A 35 -1.05 21.43 1.38
C ILE A 35 -2.16 21.56 0.34
N TYR A 36 -3.13 22.45 0.55
CA TYR A 36 -4.23 22.66 -0.37
C TYR A 36 -3.74 23.13 -1.74
N GLN A 37 -2.82 24.09 -1.79
CA GLN A 37 -2.21 24.57 -3.03
C GLN A 37 -1.43 23.47 -3.74
N TYR A 38 -0.61 22.69 -3.02
CA TYR A 38 0.12 21.57 -3.59
C TYR A 38 -0.81 20.49 -4.13
N VAL A 39 -1.87 20.15 -3.39
CA VAL A 39 -2.85 19.14 -3.81
C VAL A 39 -3.61 19.61 -5.04
N THR A 40 -4.11 20.84 -5.06
CA THR A 40 -4.85 21.41 -6.20
C THR A 40 -3.97 21.53 -7.44
N SER A 41 -2.76 22.08 -7.32
CA SER A 41 -1.83 22.18 -8.46
C SER A 41 -1.40 20.81 -8.98
N THR A 42 -1.25 19.82 -8.09
CA THR A 42 -0.94 18.44 -8.50
C THR A 42 -2.12 17.79 -9.22
N ILE A 43 -3.36 18.06 -8.78
CA ILE A 43 -4.56 17.57 -9.43
C ILE A 43 -4.68 18.20 -10.82
N GLU A 44 -4.55 19.52 -10.94
CA GLU A 44 -4.63 20.25 -12.22
C GLU A 44 -3.55 19.77 -13.21
N MET A 45 -2.29 19.69 -12.75
CA MET A 45 -1.19 19.18 -13.59
C MET A 45 -1.40 17.73 -14.03
N LYS A 46 -2.06 16.91 -13.19
CA LYS A 46 -2.36 15.51 -13.53
C LYS A 46 -3.66 15.37 -14.31
N SER A 47 -4.59 16.32 -14.23
CA SER A 47 -5.93 16.21 -14.83
C SER A 47 -5.91 16.37 -16.33
N ASP A 48 -5.03 17.21 -16.87
CA ASP A 48 -5.11 17.59 -18.28
C ASP A 48 -4.67 16.46 -19.22
N GLU A 49 -3.64 15.68 -18.88
CA GLU A 49 -3.18 14.56 -19.72
C GLU A 49 -3.10 13.21 -18.98
N SER A 50 -2.43 13.14 -17.82
CA SER A 50 -2.12 11.84 -17.19
C SER A 50 -3.34 11.11 -16.64
N LEU A 51 -4.27 11.80 -15.98
CA LEU A 51 -5.49 11.20 -15.44
C LEU A 51 -6.47 10.84 -16.56
N ASN A 52 -6.54 11.65 -17.62
CA ASN A 52 -7.36 11.35 -18.79
C ASN A 52 -6.84 10.11 -19.53
N LEU A 53 -5.52 10.01 -19.74
CA LEU A 53 -4.88 8.83 -20.33
C LEU A 53 -5.11 7.59 -19.45
N ARG A 54 -5.00 7.72 -18.13
CA ARG A 54 -5.28 6.62 -17.19
C ARG A 54 -6.75 6.18 -17.26
N GLY A 55 -7.68 7.12 -17.28
CA GLY A 55 -9.11 6.81 -17.44
C GLY A 55 -9.39 6.07 -18.74
N ASP A 56 -8.78 6.51 -19.84
CA ASP A 56 -8.85 5.85 -21.15
C ASP A 56 -8.27 4.43 -21.11
N GLN A 57 -7.09 4.26 -20.49
CA GLN A 57 -6.49 2.94 -20.26
C GLN A 57 -7.38 2.03 -19.41
N VAL A 58 -8.07 2.55 -18.39
CA VAL A 58 -9.03 1.77 -17.61
C VAL A 58 -10.12 1.22 -18.52
N ASN A 59 -10.75 2.08 -19.31
CA ASN A 59 -11.85 1.68 -20.18
C ASN A 59 -11.39 0.61 -21.17
N VAL A 60 -10.30 0.88 -21.89
CA VAL A 60 -9.76 -0.02 -22.91
C VAL A 60 -9.39 -1.40 -22.32
N LEU A 61 -8.74 -1.44 -21.15
CA LEU A 61 -8.34 -2.69 -20.51
C LEU A 61 -9.52 -3.46 -19.90
N ILE A 62 -10.51 -2.76 -19.33
CA ILE A 62 -11.71 -3.39 -18.77
C ILE A 62 -12.62 -3.92 -19.87
N ASP A 63 -12.81 -3.16 -20.95
CA ASP A 63 -13.61 -3.58 -22.10
C ASP A 63 -12.99 -4.82 -22.74
N ASN A 64 -11.67 -4.81 -22.94
CA ASN A 64 -10.96 -5.96 -23.46
C ASN A 64 -11.00 -7.16 -22.49
N LEU A 65 -10.83 -6.97 -21.18
CA LEU A 65 -10.96 -8.06 -20.20
C LEU A 65 -12.38 -8.65 -20.21
N SER A 66 -13.39 -7.80 -20.37
CA SER A 66 -14.81 -8.13 -20.29
C SER A 66 -15.42 -8.58 -21.63
N GLU A 67 -14.61 -8.83 -22.66
CA GLU A 67 -15.06 -9.30 -23.98
C GLU A 67 -15.92 -10.58 -23.88
N SER A 68 -15.59 -11.45 -22.91
CA SER A 68 -16.38 -12.64 -22.58
C SER A 68 -16.27 -12.98 -21.08
N GLN A 69 -17.16 -13.83 -20.59
CA GLN A 69 -17.05 -14.37 -19.23
C GLN A 69 -15.76 -15.19 -19.03
N PHE A 70 -15.26 -15.81 -20.09
CA PHE A 70 -14.03 -16.61 -20.05
C PHE A 70 -12.79 -15.73 -19.90
N THR A 71 -12.69 -14.67 -20.71
CA THR A 71 -11.59 -13.68 -20.63
C THR A 71 -11.64 -12.92 -19.31
N LEU A 72 -12.82 -12.60 -18.79
CA LEU A 72 -12.95 -11.95 -17.48
C LEU A 72 -12.35 -12.82 -16.35
N LEU A 73 -12.59 -14.13 -16.42
CA LEU A 73 -12.14 -15.07 -15.40
C LEU A 73 -10.66 -15.46 -15.55
N LEU A 74 -10.22 -15.80 -16.76
CA LEU A 74 -8.91 -16.39 -17.04
C LEU A 74 -7.92 -15.45 -17.72
N GLY A 75 -8.39 -14.25 -18.10
CA GLY A 75 -7.59 -13.24 -18.78
C GLY A 75 -7.51 -13.43 -20.28
N GLN A 76 -6.82 -12.50 -20.92
CA GLN A 76 -6.54 -12.50 -22.35
C GLN A 76 -5.25 -13.26 -22.71
N GLY A 77 -4.48 -13.69 -21.70
CA GLY A 77 -3.22 -14.41 -21.85
C GLY A 77 -2.00 -13.50 -21.74
N LEU A 78 -0.89 -14.09 -21.29
CA LEU A 78 0.38 -13.39 -21.14
C LEU A 78 0.92 -12.96 -22.51
N GLY A 79 1.33 -11.68 -22.61
CA GLY A 79 1.81 -11.11 -23.87
C GLY A 79 0.72 -10.75 -24.86
N HIS A 80 -0.56 -10.84 -24.47
CA HIS A 80 -1.66 -10.29 -25.27
C HIS A 80 -1.44 -8.79 -25.51
N THR A 81 -1.59 -8.37 -26.76
CA THR A 81 -1.57 -6.97 -27.16
C THR A 81 -2.95 -6.51 -27.61
N LEU A 82 -3.23 -5.23 -27.37
CA LEU A 82 -4.47 -4.62 -27.83
C LEU A 82 -4.35 -4.19 -29.29
N LYS A 83 -5.50 -4.09 -29.96
CA LYS A 83 -5.64 -3.54 -31.32
C LYS A 83 -6.69 -2.44 -31.31
N VAL A 84 -6.48 -1.43 -30.46
CA VAL A 84 -7.45 -0.36 -30.18
C VAL A 84 -6.79 0.99 -30.34
N ILE A 85 -7.46 1.88 -31.06
CA ILE A 85 -7.05 3.28 -31.26
C ILE A 85 -8.14 4.16 -30.65
N THR A 86 -7.77 5.01 -29.69
CA THR A 86 -8.67 6.00 -29.07
C THR A 86 -8.27 7.41 -29.52
N PRO A 87 -9.13 8.43 -29.31
CA PRO A 87 -8.76 9.82 -29.58
C PRO A 87 -7.56 10.31 -28.76
N LEU A 88 -7.27 9.67 -27.62
CA LEU A 88 -6.17 10.04 -26.73
C LEU A 88 -4.88 9.31 -27.09
N ARG A 89 -4.95 8.05 -27.54
CA ARG A 89 -3.77 7.22 -27.82
C ARG A 89 -4.05 6.02 -28.71
N ASP A 90 -3.04 5.62 -29.48
CA ASP A 90 -2.99 4.32 -30.14
C ASP A 90 -2.37 3.27 -29.20
N TYR A 91 -3.13 2.21 -28.89
CA TYR A 91 -2.70 1.09 -28.05
C TYR A 91 -2.33 -0.15 -28.86
N THR A 92 -2.33 -0.07 -30.19
CA THR A 92 -1.98 -1.18 -31.07
C THR A 92 -0.57 -1.67 -30.74
N ASP A 93 -0.45 -2.95 -30.40
CA ASP A 93 0.82 -3.60 -30.02
C ASP A 93 1.55 -2.95 -28.83
N SER A 94 0.85 -2.13 -28.04
CA SER A 94 1.41 -1.55 -26.82
C SER A 94 1.60 -2.59 -25.72
N ILE A 95 2.82 -2.67 -25.21
CA ILE A 95 3.19 -3.53 -24.07
C ILE A 95 3.32 -2.75 -22.75
N TYR A 96 3.18 -1.43 -22.80
CA TYR A 96 3.33 -0.55 -21.64
C TYR A 96 2.07 0.28 -21.39
N PHE A 97 1.49 0.08 -20.20
CA PHE A 97 0.35 0.83 -19.67
C PHE A 97 0.78 1.55 -18.38
N GLU A 98 0.21 2.71 -18.07
CA GLU A 98 0.53 3.36 -16.77
C GLU A 98 -0.09 2.59 -15.62
N ILE A 99 -1.27 1.98 -15.85
CA ILE A 99 -2.00 1.18 -14.86
C ILE A 99 -1.60 -0.30 -14.98
N GLN A 100 -0.33 -0.60 -14.67
CA GLN A 100 0.23 -1.95 -14.82
C GLN A 100 -0.55 -3.02 -14.06
N THR A 101 -1.04 -2.72 -12.86
CA THR A 101 -1.86 -3.67 -12.09
C THR A 101 -3.10 -4.10 -12.87
N LEU A 102 -3.73 -3.16 -13.58
CA LEU A 102 -4.91 -3.44 -14.41
C LEU A 102 -4.52 -4.17 -15.70
N TYR A 103 -3.37 -3.86 -16.29
CA TYR A 103 -2.86 -4.60 -17.45
C TYR A 103 -2.54 -6.05 -17.09
N ILE A 104 -1.95 -6.30 -15.92
CA ILE A 104 -1.69 -7.66 -15.44
C ILE A 104 -3.01 -8.39 -15.11
N LEU A 105 -3.99 -7.69 -14.53
CA LEU A 105 -5.33 -8.23 -14.36
C LEU A 105 -6.00 -8.57 -15.71
N ASN A 106 -5.82 -7.74 -16.73
CA ASN A 106 -6.31 -8.00 -18.08
C ASN A 106 -5.69 -9.29 -18.68
N GLN A 107 -4.39 -9.50 -18.48
CA GLN A 107 -3.68 -10.69 -18.98
C GLN A 107 -4.01 -11.97 -18.20
N LEU A 108 -4.11 -11.89 -16.87
CA LEU A 108 -4.31 -13.05 -15.99
C LEU A 108 -5.79 -13.34 -15.68
N GLY A 109 -6.67 -12.37 -15.81
CA GLY A 109 -8.04 -12.47 -15.35
C GLY A 109 -8.17 -12.49 -13.83
N ILE A 110 -9.42 -12.40 -13.37
CA ILE A 110 -9.73 -12.29 -11.93
C ILE A 110 -9.26 -13.53 -11.16
N PHE A 111 -9.43 -14.73 -11.72
CA PHE A 111 -9.11 -15.97 -11.02
C PHE A 111 -7.63 -16.09 -10.69
N PHE A 112 -6.76 -16.02 -11.71
CA PHE A 112 -5.31 -16.16 -11.50
C PHE A 112 -4.74 -14.99 -10.70
N PHE A 113 -5.27 -13.77 -10.88
CA PHE A 113 -4.87 -12.62 -10.08
C PHE A 113 -5.20 -12.83 -8.59
N LEU A 114 -6.40 -13.29 -8.26
CA LEU A 114 -6.76 -13.60 -6.87
C LEU A 114 -5.94 -14.76 -6.30
N CYS A 115 -5.71 -15.82 -7.09
CA CYS A 115 -4.83 -16.92 -6.67
C CYS A 115 -3.43 -16.42 -6.32
N PHE A 116 -2.87 -15.50 -7.11
CA PHE A 116 -1.57 -14.88 -6.82
C PHE A 116 -1.57 -14.11 -5.50
N ILE A 117 -2.57 -13.26 -5.26
CA ILE A 117 -2.68 -12.50 -4.01
C ILE A 117 -2.84 -13.44 -2.81
N ILE A 118 -3.72 -14.43 -2.91
CA ILE A 118 -3.96 -15.43 -1.85
C ILE A 118 -2.68 -16.23 -1.57
N TYR A 119 -2.00 -16.70 -2.61
CA TYR A 119 -0.74 -17.43 -2.48
C TYR A 119 0.32 -16.64 -1.71
N ASN A 120 0.50 -15.35 -2.04
CA ASN A 120 1.44 -14.49 -1.34
C ASN A 120 1.07 -14.33 0.14
N ILE A 121 -0.22 -14.11 0.45
CA ILE A 121 -0.69 -14.00 1.83
C ILE A 121 -0.43 -15.30 2.59
N LEU A 122 -0.78 -16.45 2.01
CA LEU A 122 -0.61 -17.77 2.66
C LEU A 122 0.85 -18.07 2.94
N ILE A 123 1.75 -17.83 1.99
CA ILE A 123 3.20 -18.03 2.21
C ILE A 123 3.70 -17.16 3.35
N MET A 124 3.27 -15.90 3.42
CA MET A 124 3.67 -15.01 4.49
C MET A 124 3.15 -15.45 5.84
N MET A 125 1.89 -15.90 5.90
CA MET A 125 1.31 -16.47 7.12
C MET A 125 2.10 -17.68 7.62
N LEU A 126 2.46 -18.59 6.71
CA LEU A 126 3.26 -19.77 7.03
C LEU A 126 4.68 -19.42 7.48
N LYS A 127 5.31 -18.40 6.88
CA LYS A 127 6.70 -18.02 7.17
C LYS A 127 6.85 -17.19 8.44
N TRP A 128 5.95 -16.25 8.67
CA TRP A 128 6.09 -15.28 9.76
C TRP A 128 5.42 -15.77 11.03
N GLY A 129 4.42 -16.64 10.95
CA GLY A 129 3.67 -17.12 12.12
C GLY A 129 2.70 -16.05 12.64
N TRP A 130 1.74 -16.46 13.45
CA TRP A 130 0.55 -15.65 13.78
C TRP A 130 0.83 -14.51 14.77
N ASP A 131 1.93 -14.59 15.53
CA ASP A 131 2.26 -13.65 16.61
C ASP A 131 2.91 -12.33 16.12
N ASN A 132 3.05 -12.15 14.81
CA ASN A 132 3.73 -10.99 14.20
C ASN A 132 2.73 -10.02 13.54
N GLN A 133 1.71 -9.60 14.29
CA GLN A 133 0.62 -8.74 13.81
C GLN A 133 1.11 -7.43 13.19
N GLU A 134 2.16 -6.83 13.76
CA GLU A 134 2.77 -5.60 13.26
C GLU A 134 3.39 -5.76 11.86
N ILE A 135 3.90 -6.95 11.55
CA ILE A 135 4.52 -7.27 10.26
C ILE A 135 3.44 -7.49 9.21
N TYR A 136 2.34 -8.15 9.57
CA TYR A 136 1.16 -8.27 8.69
C TYR A 136 0.53 -6.92 8.41
N LEU A 137 0.42 -6.03 9.40
CA LEU A 137 -0.11 -4.69 9.20
C LEU A 137 0.78 -3.88 8.25
N ALA A 138 2.11 -3.92 8.45
CA ALA A 138 3.05 -3.25 7.56
C ALA A 138 2.95 -3.77 6.12
N TYR A 139 2.85 -5.09 5.95
CA TYR A 139 2.68 -5.70 4.64
C TYR A 139 1.33 -5.34 3.99
N PHE A 140 0.24 -5.33 4.76
CA PHE A 140 -1.08 -4.93 4.27
C PHE A 140 -1.10 -3.49 3.76
N ILE A 141 -0.54 -2.55 4.55
CA ILE A 141 -0.40 -1.15 4.14
C ILE A 141 0.40 -1.06 2.83
N TYR A 142 1.49 -1.82 2.73
CA TYR A 142 2.27 -1.89 1.51
C TYR A 142 1.46 -2.44 0.32
N ILE A 143 0.66 -3.50 0.48
CA ILE A 143 -0.17 -4.03 -0.61
C ILE A 143 -1.19 -3.00 -1.08
N VAL A 144 -1.87 -2.30 -0.17
CA VAL A 144 -2.79 -1.21 -0.54
C VAL A 144 -2.07 -0.12 -1.35
N TYR A 145 -0.86 0.25 -0.93
CA TYR A 145 0.00 1.18 -1.68
C TYR A 145 0.43 0.61 -3.05
N ALA A 146 0.83 -0.66 -3.11
CA ALA A 146 1.36 -1.31 -4.31
C ALA A 146 0.28 -1.70 -5.33
N VAL A 147 -0.99 -1.73 -4.94
CA VAL A 147 -2.11 -1.87 -5.89
C VAL A 147 -2.43 -0.51 -6.52
N THR A 148 -2.34 0.58 -5.75
CA THR A 148 -2.62 1.95 -6.22
C THR A 148 -1.49 2.58 -7.02
N ASN A 149 -0.30 1.98 -7.00
CA ASN A 149 0.90 2.42 -7.68
C ASN A 149 1.62 1.15 -8.15
N PRO A 150 2.03 0.99 -9.42
CA PRO A 150 2.27 -0.30 -10.13
C PRO A 150 3.43 -1.18 -9.62
N TYR A 151 3.66 -1.25 -8.31
CA TYR A 151 4.84 -1.80 -7.66
C TYR A 151 4.63 -3.20 -7.09
N ILE A 152 3.43 -3.79 -7.23
CA ILE A 152 3.16 -5.14 -6.70
C ILE A 152 3.89 -6.25 -7.48
N PHE A 153 4.31 -5.97 -8.73
CA PHE A 153 5.13 -6.87 -9.56
C PHE A 153 6.53 -6.31 -9.84
N ASP A 154 6.96 -5.31 -9.07
CA ASP A 154 8.26 -4.65 -9.25
C ASP A 154 9.24 -5.05 -8.13
N THR A 155 10.51 -4.72 -8.32
CA THR A 155 11.61 -4.79 -7.36
C THR A 155 11.26 -4.27 -5.96
N ASN A 156 10.39 -3.27 -5.85
CA ASN A 156 9.86 -2.77 -4.57
C ASN A 156 9.18 -3.88 -3.75
N HIS A 157 8.44 -4.78 -4.39
CA HIS A 157 7.83 -5.94 -3.74
C HIS A 157 8.88 -6.86 -3.13
N VAL A 158 9.92 -7.16 -3.91
CA VAL A 158 11.05 -8.00 -3.47
C VAL A 158 11.77 -7.37 -2.29
N VAL A 159 12.06 -6.06 -2.34
CA VAL A 159 12.73 -5.33 -1.26
C VAL A 159 11.91 -5.38 0.03
N ILE A 160 10.59 -5.12 -0.05
CA ILE A 160 9.72 -5.17 1.14
C ILE A 160 9.70 -6.57 1.74
N ILE A 161 9.60 -7.62 0.92
CA ILE A 161 9.67 -9.00 1.41
C ILE A 161 10.99 -9.25 2.15
N ILE A 162 12.13 -8.82 1.59
CA ILE A 162 13.45 -8.99 2.23
C ILE A 162 13.50 -8.26 3.57
N VAL A 163 13.05 -7.00 3.62
CA VAL A 163 13.03 -6.18 4.84
C VAL A 163 12.16 -6.81 5.92
N LEU A 164 10.94 -7.21 5.59
CA LEU A 164 10.02 -7.83 6.55
C LEU A 164 10.55 -9.18 7.05
N ASN A 165 11.13 -10.01 6.18
CA ASN A 165 11.77 -11.26 6.60
C ASN A 165 12.98 -11.02 7.52
N SER A 166 13.78 -9.99 7.24
CA SER A 166 14.91 -9.61 8.09
C SER A 166 14.44 -9.18 9.48
N TRP A 167 13.32 -8.44 9.55
CA TRP A 167 12.72 -8.04 10.82
C TRP A 167 12.22 -9.25 11.61
N VAL A 168 11.48 -10.16 10.98
CA VAL A 168 11.02 -11.41 11.62
C VAL A 168 12.20 -12.18 12.21
N TYR A 169 13.28 -12.32 11.44
CA TYR A 169 14.48 -13.02 11.89
C TYR A 169 15.13 -12.37 13.11
N ILE A 170 15.30 -11.04 13.09
CA ILE A 170 15.88 -10.29 14.21
C ILE A 170 15.00 -10.42 15.47
N LYS A 171 13.68 -10.35 15.32
CA LYS A 171 12.74 -10.48 16.45
C LYS A 171 12.85 -11.86 17.09
N LYS A 172 12.85 -12.94 16.30
CA LYS A 172 13.03 -14.31 16.79
C LYS A 172 14.35 -14.47 17.54
N LYS A 173 15.45 -14.00 16.96
CA LYS A 173 16.79 -14.06 17.57
C LYS A 173 16.86 -13.34 18.92
N ARG A 174 16.28 -12.15 19.05
CA ARG A 174 16.24 -11.41 20.33
C ARG A 174 15.47 -12.15 21.42
N ILE A 175 14.37 -12.81 21.06
CA ILE A 175 13.58 -13.60 22.01
C ILE A 175 14.39 -14.81 22.49
N GLU A 176 15.08 -15.52 21.58
CA GLU A 176 15.95 -16.63 21.92
C GLU A 176 17.12 -16.22 22.85
N GLU A 177 17.78 -15.09 22.55
CA GLU A 177 18.85 -14.55 23.40
C GLU A 177 18.34 -14.17 24.79
N GLY A 178 17.19 -13.50 24.90
CA GLY A 178 16.58 -13.16 26.18
C GLY A 178 16.23 -14.39 27.01
N ASN A 179 15.69 -15.43 26.38
CA ASN A 179 15.37 -16.70 27.05
C ASN A 179 16.63 -17.42 27.55
N ARG A 180 17.73 -17.40 26.79
CA ARG A 180 19.02 -17.99 27.19
C ARG A 180 19.67 -17.28 28.37
N ILE A 181 19.55 -15.96 28.44
CA ILE A 181 20.07 -15.19 29.58
C ILE A 181 19.29 -15.58 30.84
N ASN A 182 17.95 -15.61 30.76
CA ASN A 182 17.09 -15.96 31.88
C ASN A 182 17.28 -17.41 32.38
N SER A 183 17.60 -18.36 31.50
CA SER A 183 17.87 -19.74 31.91
C SER A 183 19.21 -19.93 32.62
N ASN A 184 20.16 -18.99 32.46
CA ASN A 184 21.49 -19.08 33.07
C ASN A 184 21.60 -18.30 34.40
N THR A 185 20.59 -17.49 34.73
CA THR A 185 20.48 -16.73 35.99
C THR A 185 19.62 -17.40 37.06
N ILE A 186 18.99 -18.54 36.75
CA ILE A 186 18.20 -19.38 37.67
C ILE A 186 19.03 -20.63 37.98
#